data_AF-A0A7S0RXY4-F1
#
_entry.id   AF-A0A7S0RXY4-F1
#
_cell.length_a   1.000
_cell.length_b   1.000
_cell.length_c   1.000
_cell.angle_alpha   90.00
_cell.angle_beta   90.00
_cell.angle_gamma   90.00
#
_symmetry.space_group_name_H-M   'P 1'
#
loop_
_entity.id
_entity.type
_entity.pdbx_description
1 polymer ?
#
loop_
_entity_poly.entity_id
_entity_poly.type
_entity_poly.pdbx_seq_one_letter_code
_entity_poly.pdbx_strand_id
1 'polypeptide(L)'
;THLQIRLPALVCFKKGALTARASALEAVGGAEDFDEDRCKRWLGKCGMLEGYEAPGIHSDEEEEEGEDAPCPTCGRTYKHEHIRAVYTSKYTEHDDSDSDG
;
A
#
# COMPACT_ATOMS: atom_id res chain seq x y z
N THR A 1 -21.41 25.44 14.04
CA THR A 1 -21.27 23.97 14.07
C THR A 1 -19.84 23.63 13.70
N HIS A 2 -19.03 23.18 14.66
CA HIS A 2 -17.69 22.68 14.35
C HIS A 2 -17.83 21.41 13.51
N LEU A 3 -17.40 21.45 12.25
CA LEU A 3 -17.19 20.26 11.45
C LEU A 3 -16.05 19.47 12.10
N GLN A 4 -16.41 18.45 12.88
CA GLN A 4 -15.45 17.50 13.42
C GLN A 4 -14.98 16.62 12.27
N ILE A 5 -13.99 17.10 11.51
CA ILE A 5 -13.37 16.36 10.42
C ILE A 5 -12.79 15.08 11.01
N ARG A 6 -13.43 13.95 10.72
CA ARG A 6 -12.91 12.64 11.11
C ARG A 6 -11.84 12.25 10.12
N LEU A 7 -10.65 11.96 10.64
CA LEU A 7 -9.55 11.45 9.83
C LEU A 7 -9.99 10.18 9.09
N PRO A 8 -9.52 9.95 7.86
CA PRO A 8 -9.74 8.69 7.17
C PRO A 8 -9.35 7.50 8.06
N ALA A 9 -10.13 6.42 8.00
CA ALA A 9 -9.89 5.23 8.80
C ALA A 9 -9.32 4.10 7.95
N LEU A 10 -8.34 3.39 8.49
CA LEU A 10 -7.89 2.09 8.01
C LEU A 10 -8.57 1.00 8.81
N VAL A 11 -9.07 -0.01 8.12
CA VAL A 11 -9.76 -1.17 8.72
C VAL A 11 -9.22 -2.45 8.09
N CYS A 12 -8.98 -3.46 8.93
CA CYS A 12 -8.51 -4.77 8.50
C CYS A 12 -9.57 -5.82 8.78
N PHE A 13 -9.82 -6.70 7.81
CA PHE A 13 -10.72 -7.83 7.95
C PHE A 13 -9.97 -9.12 7.68
N LYS A 14 -10.21 -10.15 8.51
CA LYS A 14 -9.67 -11.49 8.32
C LYS A 14 -10.76 -12.51 8.63
N LYS A 15 -10.98 -13.45 7.70
CA LYS A 15 -12.03 -14.48 7.81
C LYS A 15 -13.44 -13.89 8.06
N GLY A 16 -13.76 -12.77 7.40
CA GLY A 16 -15.06 -12.10 7.52
C GLY A 16 -15.27 -11.29 8.80
N ALA A 17 -14.28 -11.21 9.69
CA ALA A 17 -14.36 -10.43 10.93
C ALA A 17 -13.40 -9.22 10.90
N LEU A 18 -13.82 -8.10 11.51
CA LEU A 18 -12.97 -6.94 11.74
C LEU A 18 -11.88 -7.28 12.76
N THR A 19 -10.61 -7.11 12.40
CA THR A 19 -9.46 -7.45 13.26
C THR A 19 -8.73 -6.22 13.80
N ALA A 20 -8.71 -5.13 13.05
CA ALA A 20 -8.04 -3.89 13.47
C ALA A 20 -8.69 -2.66 12.83
N ARG A 21 -8.56 -1.52 13.52
CA ARG A 21 -8.92 -0.19 13.03
C ARG A 21 -7.92 0.85 13.55
N ALA A 22 -7.60 1.83 12.72
CA ALA A 22 -6.78 2.97 13.11
C ALA A 22 -7.16 4.20 12.27
N SER A 23 -6.78 5.40 12.73
CA SER A 23 -6.77 6.54 11.82
C SER A 23 -5.61 6.39 10.81
N ALA A 24 -5.79 6.95 9.61
CA ALA A 24 -4.74 6.94 8.59
C ALA A 24 -3.49 7.69 9.06
N LEU A 25 -3.66 8.76 9.84
CA LEU A 25 -2.54 9.49 10.42
C LEU A 25 -1.70 8.59 11.36
N GLU A 26 -2.35 7.78 12.19
CA GLU A 26 -1.65 6.89 13.12
C GLU A 26 -0.99 5.70 12.42
N ALA A 27 -1.66 5.10 11.44
CA ALA A 27 -1.20 3.88 10.81
C ALA A 27 -0.22 4.11 9.65
N VAL A 28 -0.33 5.23 8.93
CA VAL A 28 0.46 5.48 7.71
C VAL A 28 1.04 6.89 7.60
N GLY A 29 0.84 7.77 8.60
CA GLY A 29 1.39 9.14 8.61
C GLY A 29 0.53 10.19 7.88
N GLY A 30 -0.55 9.78 7.21
CA GLY A 30 -1.47 10.69 6.52
C GLY A 30 -1.08 10.96 5.06
N ALA A 31 -1.65 12.00 4.45
CA ALA A 31 -1.49 12.25 3.02
C ALA A 31 -0.18 12.95 2.66
N GLU A 32 0.32 13.83 3.52
CA GLU A 32 1.55 14.61 3.28
C GLU A 32 2.81 13.90 3.78
N ASP A 33 2.67 12.99 4.75
CA ASP A 33 3.76 12.27 5.42
C ASP A 33 3.51 10.75 5.35
N PHE A 34 3.15 10.26 4.15
CA PHE A 34 2.89 8.83 3.97
C PHE A 34 4.18 8.03 4.17
N ASP A 35 4.16 7.14 5.16
CA ASP A 35 5.27 6.24 5.50
C ASP A 35 4.86 4.79 5.22
N GLU A 36 5.47 4.22 4.17
CA GLU A 36 5.23 2.85 3.73
C GLU A 36 5.69 1.82 4.76
N ASP A 37 6.81 2.05 5.44
CA ASP A 37 7.38 1.13 6.42
C ASP A 37 6.55 1.12 7.70
N ARG A 38 6.05 2.29 8.11
CA ARG A 38 5.06 2.41 9.18
C ARG A 38 3.76 1.68 8.83
N CYS A 39 3.28 1.83 7.60
CA CYS A 39 2.11 1.09 7.10
C CYS A 39 2.33 -0.43 7.19
N LYS A 40 3.45 -0.92 6.65
CA LYS A 40 3.82 -2.35 6.68
C LYS A 40 3.96 -2.86 8.12
N ARG A 41 4.60 -2.10 9.00
CA ARG A 41 4.75 -2.44 10.42
C ARG A 41 3.40 -2.53 11.12
N TRP A 42 2.48 -1.60 10.83
CA TRP A 42 1.13 -1.63 11.38
C TRP A 42 0.34 -2.84 10.87
N LEU A 43 0.34 -3.09 9.56
CA LEU A 43 -0.33 -4.25 8.95
C LEU A 43 0.26 -5.59 9.43
N GLY A 44 1.58 -5.65 9.59
CA GLY A 44 2.31 -6.77 10.14
C GLY A 44 1.91 -7.09 11.58
N LYS A 45 1.88 -6.07 12.46
CA LYS A 45 1.34 -6.20 13.83
C LYS A 45 -0.11 -6.67 13.86
N CYS A 46 -0.90 -6.30 12.86
CA CYS A 46 -2.29 -6.75 12.71
C CYS A 46 -2.38 -8.19 12.16
N GLY A 47 -1.27 -8.82 11.75
CA GLY A 47 -1.24 -10.15 11.14
C GLY A 47 -1.89 -10.18 9.75
N MET A 48 -1.82 -9.06 9.02
CA MET A 48 -2.36 -8.90 7.66
C MET A 48 -1.32 -9.14 6.56
N LEU A 49 -0.03 -9.23 6.92
CA LEU A 49 1.06 -9.53 5.99
C LEU A 49 1.61 -10.93 6.27
N GLU A 50 1.68 -11.76 5.23
CA GLU A 50 2.32 -13.07 5.29
C GLU A 50 3.85 -12.92 5.30
N GLY A 51 4.53 -13.71 6.12
CA GLY A 51 6.00 -13.62 6.25
C GLY A 51 6.49 -12.35 6.94
N TYR A 52 5.62 -11.56 7.56
CA TYR A 52 6.05 -10.44 8.38
C TYR A 52 6.72 -10.94 9.66
N GLU A 53 8.03 -10.83 9.70
CA GLU A 53 8.79 -10.92 10.93
C GLU A 53 8.84 -9.51 11.54
N ALA A 54 8.31 -9.35 12.75
CA ALA A 54 8.46 -8.09 13.45
C ALA A 54 9.97 -7.81 13.53
N PRO A 55 10.46 -6.62 13.11
CA PRO A 55 11.86 -6.29 13.33
C PRO A 55 12.09 -6.48 14.82
N GLY A 56 13.02 -7.40 15.14
CA GLY A 56 13.43 -7.64 16.52
C GLY A 56 13.73 -6.29 17.16
N ILE A 57 13.45 -6.16 18.45
CA ILE A 57 13.92 -5.01 19.22
C ILE A 57 15.46 -5.14 19.23
N HIS A 58 16.11 -4.73 18.15
CA HIS A 58 17.55 -4.59 18.08
C HIS A 58 17.83 -3.26 18.75
N SER A 59 18.29 -3.35 20.00
CA SER A 59 19.09 -2.30 20.59
C SER A 59 20.19 -1.95 19.60
N ASP A 60 20.18 -0.70 19.15
CA ASP A 60 21.30 0.10 18.68
C ASP A 60 22.62 -0.69 18.47
N GLU A 61 22.78 -1.29 17.30
CA GLU A 61 24.08 -1.70 16.78
C GLU A 61 24.13 -1.24 15.31
N GLU A 62 24.72 -0.05 15.14
CA GLU A 62 25.23 0.59 13.92
C GLU A 62 25.12 -0.25 12.63
N GLU A 63 24.05 -0.06 11.86
CA GLU A 63 23.96 -0.54 10.48
C GLU A 63 24.54 0.50 9.52
N GLU A 64 25.55 0.07 8.78
CA GLU A 64 26.38 0.81 7.86
C GLU A 64 25.55 1.56 6.79
N GLU A 65 25.82 2.86 6.67
CA GLU A 65 25.19 3.83 5.79
C GLU A 65 25.45 3.49 4.31
N GLY A 66 24.68 2.55 3.76
CA GLY A 66 24.59 2.33 2.33
C GLY A 66 23.59 3.31 1.71
N GLU A 67 24.07 4.43 1.18
CA GLU A 67 23.26 5.38 0.42
C GLU A 67 22.74 4.72 -0.88
N ASP A 68 21.57 4.06 -0.83
CA ASP A 68 20.89 3.59 -2.03
C ASP A 68 20.44 4.81 -2.88
N ALA A 69 21.13 5.03 -4.01
CA ALA A 69 20.85 6.14 -4.91
C ALA A 69 19.39 6.12 -5.41
N PRO A 70 18.71 7.28 -5.51
CA PRO A 70 17.31 7.33 -5.94
C PRO A 70 17.17 6.87 -7.38
N CYS A 71 16.14 6.06 -7.65
CA CYS A 71 15.88 5.57 -8.99
C CYS A 71 15.66 6.72 -9.98
N PRO A 72 16.36 6.75 -11.13
CA PRO A 72 16.29 7.86 -12.07
C PRO A 72 14.93 8.02 -12.76
N THR A 73 14.04 7.02 -12.67
CA THR A 73 12.73 7.05 -13.31
C THR A 73 11.61 7.50 -12.35
N CYS A 74 11.71 7.20 -11.05
CA CYS A 74 10.64 7.50 -10.09
C CYS A 74 11.11 8.10 -8.75
N GLY A 75 12.42 8.24 -8.54
CA GLY A 75 13.02 8.83 -7.34
C GLY A 75 13.04 7.92 -6.09
N ARG A 76 12.49 6.70 -6.16
CA ARG A 76 12.47 5.77 -5.01
C ARG A 76 13.86 5.20 -4.75
N THR A 77 14.27 5.14 -3.48
CA THR A 77 15.58 4.66 -3.02
C THR A 77 15.59 3.16 -2.72
N TYR A 78 14.44 2.50 -2.54
CA TYR A 78 14.38 1.04 -2.36
C TYR A 78 14.29 0.29 -3.69
N LYS A 79 14.70 -0.99 -3.71
CA LYS A 79 14.65 -1.87 -4.88
C LYS A 79 13.21 -2.06 -5.40
N HIS A 80 12.95 -1.70 -6.66
CA HIS A 80 11.65 -1.85 -7.33
C HIS A 80 11.81 -2.05 -8.85
N GLU A 81 10.74 -2.46 -9.52
CA GLU A 81 10.66 -2.62 -10.97
C GLU A 81 9.51 -1.77 -11.55
N HIS A 82 9.75 -1.15 -12.72
CA HIS A 82 8.72 -0.41 -13.44
C HIS A 82 7.97 -1.31 -14.43
N ILE A 83 6.79 -1.76 -14.01
CA ILE A 83 5.90 -2.55 -14.85
C ILE A 83 5.14 -1.62 -15.80
N ARG A 84 5.30 -1.82 -17.11
CA ARG A 84 4.50 -1.15 -18.15
C ARG A 84 3.34 -2.06 -18.57
N ALA A 85 2.13 -1.51 -18.64
CA ALA A 85 0.98 -2.26 -19.13
C ALA A 85 1.16 -2.58 -20.61
N VAL A 86 1.23 -3.88 -20.94
CA VAL A 86 1.22 -4.37 -22.33
C VAL A 86 -0.22 -4.68 -22.72
N TYR A 87 -1.05 -3.66 -22.87
CA TYR A 87 -2.34 -3.80 -23.55
C TYR A 87 -2.34 -2.93 -24.80
N THR A 88 -1.96 -3.53 -25.93
CA THR A 88 -2.49 -3.11 -27.22
C THR A 88 -3.95 -3.54 -27.25
N SER A 89 -4.85 -2.59 -26.99
CA SER A 89 -6.29 -2.77 -27.11
C SER A 89 -6.64 -3.13 -28.55
N LYS A 90 -6.69 -4.43 -28.89
CA LYS A 90 -7.51 -4.90 -30.00
C LYS A 90 -8.88 -5.20 -29.45
N TYR A 91 -9.77 -4.23 -29.54
CA TYR A 91 -11.20 -4.46 -29.40
C TYR A 91 -11.61 -5.42 -30.53
N THR A 92 -11.94 -6.66 -30.19
CA THR A 92 -12.72 -7.53 -31.06
C THR A 92 -14.15 -7.05 -30.99
N GLU A 93 -14.61 -6.38 -32.04
CA GLU A 93 -16.02 -6.09 -32.25
C GLU A 93 -16.74 -7.42 -32.50
N HIS A 94 -17.57 -7.82 -31.53
CA HIS A 94 -18.49 -8.94 -31.65
C HIS A 94 -19.83 -8.44 -31.11
N ASP A 95 -20.69 -8.00 -32.02
CA ASP A 95 -22.10 -7.76 -31.75
C ASP A 95 -22.90 -8.47 -32.85
N ASP A 96 -23.20 -9.73 -32.57
CA ASP A 96 -24.27 -10.48 -33.21
C ASP A 96 -25.60 -10.04 -32.58
N SER A 97 -26.52 -9.46 -33.35
CA SER A 97 -27.96 -9.50 -33.05
C SER A 97 -28.84 -9.14 -34.28
N ASP A 98 -29.44 -10.19 -34.85
CA ASP A 98 -30.63 -10.18 -35.70
C ASP A 98 -31.88 -9.62 -34.98
N SER A 99 -32.70 -8.79 -35.65
CA SER A 99 -34.18 -8.74 -35.47
C SER A 99 -34.91 -7.86 -36.52
N ASP A 100 -35.65 -8.55 -37.39
CA ASP A 100 -36.93 -8.31 -38.08
C ASP A 100 -37.57 -6.89 -38.19
N GLY A 101 -37.99 -6.54 -39.41
CA GLY A 101 -38.83 -5.38 -39.76
C GLY A 101 -39.05 -5.19 -41.26
#